data_AF-A0A7Y3B712-F1
#
_entry.id   AF-A0A7Y3B712-F1
#
_cell.length_a   1.000
_cell.length_b   1.000
_cell.length_c   1.000
_cell.angle_alpha   90.00
_cell.angle_beta   90.00
_cell.angle_gamma   90.00
#
_symmetry.space_group_name_H-M   'P 1'
#
loop_
_entity.id
_entity.type
_entity.pdbx_description
1 polymer ?
#
loop_
_entity_poly.entity_id
_entity_poly.type
_entity_poly.pdbx_seq_one_letter_code
_entity_poly.pdbx_strand_id
1 'polypeptide(L)'
;FVAELTEFVHAWDGVVSVDVPARTDDTFPASLINTSRYDLRAFAEASDYLALMAYDEYNRYRPSGPTASQQWTEDSLHWLMRYTDPHQVLLGVPYYSRIWDPEDLGRPMTARIGTVVDLAESNPRTFDPAFGIDRVDLEDGRYLWAEDYENLATRIEFARRSGVAGTAAWRLGFDTPEVWEIVEASLP
;
A
#
# COMPACT_ATOMS: atom_id res chain seq x y z
N PHE A 1 -19.44 -18.23 2.45
CA PHE A 1 -19.27 -17.20 1.41
C PHE A 1 -17.95 -17.32 0.66
N VAL A 2 -16.79 -16.87 1.17
CA VAL A 2 -15.54 -16.89 0.35
C VAL A 2 -15.23 -18.29 -0.19
N ALA A 3 -15.27 -19.32 0.64
CA ALA A 3 -15.06 -20.70 0.19
C ALA A 3 -16.07 -21.15 -0.89
N GLU A 4 -17.35 -20.82 -0.74
CA GLU A 4 -18.41 -21.15 -1.72
C GLU A 4 -18.22 -20.39 -3.03
N LEU A 5 -17.79 -19.12 -2.96
CA LEU A 5 -17.45 -18.31 -4.12
C LEU A 5 -16.26 -18.90 -4.86
N THR A 6 -15.22 -19.30 -4.14
CA THR A 6 -14.02 -19.91 -4.70
C THR A 6 -14.34 -21.23 -5.39
N GLU A 7 -15.11 -22.11 -4.76
CA GLU A 7 -15.59 -23.36 -5.40
C GLU A 7 -16.34 -23.05 -6.71
N PHE A 8 -17.23 -22.05 -6.70
CA PHE A 8 -17.95 -21.62 -7.89
C PHE A 8 -17.01 -21.07 -8.97
N VAL A 9 -16.07 -20.19 -8.63
CA VAL A 9 -15.14 -19.56 -9.60
C VAL A 9 -14.15 -20.58 -10.17
N HIS A 10 -13.65 -21.49 -9.35
CA HIS A 10 -12.75 -22.58 -9.76
C HIS A 10 -13.43 -23.54 -10.73
N ALA A 11 -14.75 -23.75 -10.64
CA ALA A 11 -15.50 -24.53 -11.63
C ALA A 11 -15.47 -23.92 -13.06
N TRP A 12 -15.00 -22.68 -13.19
CA TRP A 12 -14.79 -21.97 -14.45
C TRP A 12 -13.31 -21.65 -14.72
N ASP A 13 -12.37 -22.36 -14.07
CA ASP A 13 -10.92 -22.12 -14.16
C ASP A 13 -10.51 -20.69 -13.77
N GLY A 14 -11.35 -20.00 -12.98
CA GLY A 14 -11.07 -18.66 -12.48
C GLY A 14 -10.18 -18.64 -11.25
N VAL A 15 -9.77 -17.44 -10.84
CA VAL A 15 -8.92 -17.18 -9.67
C VAL A 15 -9.66 -16.23 -8.74
N VAL A 16 -9.54 -16.46 -7.43
CA VAL A 16 -10.12 -15.62 -6.39
C VAL A 16 -9.03 -14.98 -5.53
N SER A 17 -9.09 -13.66 -5.41
CA SER A 17 -8.31 -12.92 -4.42
C SER A 17 -9.22 -12.24 -3.39
N VAL A 18 -8.69 -12.02 -2.19
CA VAL A 18 -9.36 -11.26 -1.13
C VAL A 18 -8.49 -10.08 -0.72
N ASP A 19 -9.06 -8.87 -0.79
CA ASP A 19 -8.39 -7.66 -0.27
C ASP A 19 -8.40 -7.68 1.27
N VAL A 20 -7.22 -7.55 1.87
CA VAL A 20 -7.05 -7.57 3.32
C VAL A 20 -6.43 -6.25 3.81
N PRO A 21 -7.02 -5.57 4.80
CA PRO A 21 -6.46 -4.35 5.37
C PRO A 21 -5.08 -4.59 6.01
N ALA A 22 -4.17 -3.65 5.82
CA ALA A 22 -2.87 -3.69 6.47
C ALA A 22 -2.95 -3.50 8.00
N ARG A 23 -2.11 -4.26 8.71
CA ARG A 23 -1.97 -4.27 10.16
C ARG A 23 -0.55 -4.65 10.52
N THR A 24 0.02 -4.00 11.51
CA THR A 24 1.37 -4.30 12.03
C THR A 24 1.36 -5.13 13.31
N ASP A 25 0.23 -5.16 14.02
CA ASP A 25 0.07 -5.89 15.28
C ASP A 25 -1.40 -6.28 15.56
N ASP A 26 -1.59 -7.02 16.65
CA ASP A 26 -2.91 -7.52 17.10
C ASP A 26 -3.64 -6.54 18.04
N THR A 27 -3.07 -5.36 18.29
CA THR A 27 -3.59 -4.35 19.22
C THR A 27 -4.55 -3.36 18.55
N PHE A 28 -4.54 -3.30 17.21
CA PHE A 28 -5.45 -2.44 16.47
C PHE A 28 -6.92 -2.84 16.71
N PRO A 29 -7.78 -1.93 17.19
CA PRO A 29 -9.15 -2.31 17.57
C PRO A 29 -9.92 -2.82 16.36
N ALA A 30 -10.27 -4.11 16.40
CA ALA A 30 -10.96 -4.79 15.32
C ALA A 30 -12.33 -4.15 14.96
N SER A 31 -12.90 -3.37 15.88
CA SER A 31 -14.13 -2.59 15.71
C SER A 31 -13.99 -1.34 14.84
N LEU A 32 -12.79 -0.76 14.71
CA LEU A 32 -12.59 0.51 13.98
C LEU A 32 -12.54 0.32 12.46
N ILE A 33 -12.28 -0.90 12.00
CA ILE A 33 -12.21 -1.26 10.56
C ILE A 33 -13.03 -2.53 10.24
N ASN A 34 -13.96 -2.94 11.14
CA ASN A 34 -14.77 -4.17 11.05
C ASN A 34 -13.95 -5.45 10.71
N THR A 35 -12.67 -5.45 11.07
CA THR A 35 -11.74 -6.56 10.81
C THR A 35 -11.88 -7.69 11.82
N SER A 36 -12.75 -7.53 12.83
CA SER A 36 -13.17 -8.65 13.69
C SER A 36 -13.85 -9.78 12.91
N ARG A 37 -14.22 -9.52 11.65
CA ARG A 37 -14.78 -10.48 10.70
C ARG A 37 -13.74 -11.07 9.73
N TYR A 38 -12.49 -10.62 9.78
CA TYR A 38 -11.44 -11.06 8.87
C TYR A 38 -10.67 -12.20 9.53
N ASP A 39 -11.13 -13.43 9.29
CA ASP A 39 -10.37 -14.62 9.63
C ASP A 39 -9.34 -14.88 8.52
N LEU A 40 -8.13 -14.39 8.72
CA LEU A 40 -7.08 -14.43 7.71
C LEU A 40 -6.63 -15.85 7.37
N ARG A 41 -6.70 -16.79 8.32
CA ARG A 41 -6.41 -18.20 8.02
C ARG A 41 -7.50 -18.78 7.15
N ALA A 42 -8.76 -18.53 7.50
CA ALA A 42 -9.88 -18.99 6.67
C ALA A 42 -9.88 -18.35 5.27
N PHE A 43 -9.50 -17.08 5.13
CA PHE A 43 -9.33 -16.47 3.82
C PHE A 43 -8.14 -17.06 3.04
N ALA A 44 -7.01 -17.30 3.70
CA ALA A 44 -5.87 -17.96 3.08
C ALA A 44 -6.24 -19.37 2.59
N GLU A 45 -6.96 -20.15 3.38
CA GLU A 45 -7.40 -21.50 3.00
C GLU A 45 -8.44 -21.50 1.86
N ALA A 46 -9.22 -20.42 1.74
CA ALA A 46 -10.37 -20.35 0.85
C ALA A 46 -10.15 -19.51 -0.41
N SER A 47 -8.97 -18.94 -0.66
CA SER A 47 -8.70 -18.09 -1.83
C SER A 47 -7.31 -18.35 -2.42
N ASP A 48 -7.12 -18.00 -3.67
CA ASP A 48 -5.83 -18.17 -4.35
C ASP A 48 -4.83 -17.09 -3.95
N TYR A 49 -5.31 -15.87 -3.67
CA TYR A 49 -4.46 -14.74 -3.27
C TYR A 49 -5.06 -13.89 -2.15
N LEU A 50 -4.19 -13.35 -1.29
CA LEU A 50 -4.52 -12.26 -0.38
C LEU A 50 -3.85 -10.98 -0.88
N ALA A 51 -4.64 -9.99 -1.27
CA ALA A 51 -4.14 -8.68 -1.67
C ALA A 51 -4.03 -7.78 -0.44
N LEU A 52 -2.81 -7.63 0.08
CA LEU A 52 -2.53 -6.80 1.23
C LEU A 52 -2.64 -5.33 0.84
N MET A 53 -3.65 -4.63 1.35
CA MET A 53 -3.85 -3.19 1.12
C MET A 53 -2.87 -2.37 1.98
N ALA A 54 -1.56 -2.49 1.70
CA ALA A 54 -0.47 -1.76 2.36
C ALA A 54 -0.38 -0.31 1.86
N TYR A 55 -1.48 0.43 2.03
CA TYR A 55 -1.58 1.86 1.75
C TYR A 55 -2.66 2.51 2.62
N ASP A 56 -2.73 3.84 2.57
CA ASP A 56 -3.54 4.67 3.47
C ASP A 56 -3.16 4.48 4.96
N GLU A 57 -1.86 4.27 5.23
CA GLU A 57 -1.28 4.27 6.59
C GLU A 57 -1.77 5.52 7.35
N TYR A 58 -1.60 6.68 6.71
CA TYR A 58 -2.19 7.95 7.12
C TYR A 58 -3.25 8.40 6.10
N ASN A 59 -4.37 8.89 6.63
CA ASN A 59 -5.56 9.27 5.88
C ASN A 59 -6.41 10.25 6.70
N ARG A 60 -7.62 10.60 6.25
CA ARG A 60 -8.49 11.55 6.98
C ARG A 60 -8.79 11.20 8.45
N TYR A 61 -8.66 9.93 8.83
CA TYR A 61 -8.89 9.43 10.19
C TYR A 61 -7.60 9.29 11.01
N ARG A 62 -6.46 9.20 10.34
CA ARG A 62 -5.12 9.24 10.93
C ARG A 62 -4.31 10.28 10.14
N PRO A 63 -4.50 11.59 10.42
CA PRO A 63 -3.99 12.64 9.55
C PRO A 63 -2.47 12.80 9.64
N SER A 64 -1.90 13.43 8.61
CA SER A 64 -0.51 13.92 8.57
C SER A 64 0.52 12.80 8.68
N GLY A 65 0.65 12.03 7.60
CA GLY A 65 1.77 11.10 7.41
C GLY A 65 1.84 10.56 5.98
N PRO A 66 2.81 9.67 5.71
CA PRO A 66 2.98 9.03 4.41
C PRO A 66 1.81 8.10 4.07
N THR A 67 1.72 7.74 2.79
CA THR A 67 0.65 6.84 2.33
C THR A 67 1.01 5.39 2.65
N ALA A 68 2.29 5.02 2.57
CA ALA A 68 2.78 3.69 2.90
C ALA A 68 4.27 3.73 3.31
N SER A 69 4.63 4.15 4.52
CA SER A 69 6.04 4.13 4.93
C SER A 69 6.66 2.73 4.78
N GLN A 70 7.96 2.67 4.44
CA GLN A 70 8.63 1.40 4.16
C GLN A 70 8.54 0.46 5.37
N GLN A 71 8.89 0.94 6.56
CA GLN A 71 8.83 0.15 7.79
C GLN A 71 7.41 -0.39 8.06
N TRP A 72 6.38 0.45 7.93
CA TRP A 72 5.00 0.01 8.13
C TRP A 72 4.55 -1.02 7.09
N THR A 73 5.01 -0.89 5.85
CA THR A 73 4.76 -1.86 4.77
C THR A 73 5.38 -3.21 5.10
N GLU A 74 6.65 -3.23 5.53
CA GLU A 74 7.36 -4.44 5.93
C GLU A 74 6.70 -5.13 7.12
N ASP A 75 6.39 -4.37 8.16
CA ASP A 75 5.72 -4.88 9.36
C ASP A 75 4.33 -5.43 9.02
N SER A 76 3.60 -4.77 8.12
CA SER A 76 2.29 -5.23 7.67
C SER A 76 2.35 -6.54 6.89
N LEU A 77 3.37 -6.70 6.03
CA LEU A 77 3.58 -7.93 5.30
C LEU A 77 3.96 -9.09 6.23
N HIS A 78 4.94 -8.87 7.11
CA HIS A 78 5.36 -9.86 8.09
C HIS A 78 4.20 -10.29 9.00
N TRP A 79 3.36 -9.35 9.40
CA TRP A 79 2.18 -9.64 10.22
C TRP A 79 1.18 -10.54 9.48
N LEU A 80 0.90 -10.29 8.21
CA LEU A 80 0.01 -11.11 7.38
C LEU A 80 0.58 -12.52 7.15
N MET A 81 1.89 -12.63 6.92
CA MET A 81 2.59 -13.90 6.70
C MET A 81 2.53 -14.85 7.91
N ARG A 82 2.09 -14.40 9.09
CA ARG A 82 1.78 -15.30 10.22
C ARG A 82 0.58 -16.23 9.93
N TYR A 83 -0.21 -15.93 8.90
CA TYR A 83 -1.47 -16.60 8.57
C TYR A 83 -1.52 -17.23 7.17
N THR A 84 -0.59 -16.92 6.28
CA THR A 84 -0.55 -17.39 4.89
C THR A 84 0.89 -17.56 4.40
N ASP A 85 1.08 -18.28 3.28
CA ASP A 85 2.37 -18.43 2.61
C ASP A 85 2.68 -17.18 1.76
N PRO A 86 3.96 -16.74 1.67
CA PRO A 86 4.35 -15.62 0.80
C PRO A 86 3.81 -15.74 -0.63
N HIS A 87 3.86 -16.92 -1.25
CA HIS A 87 3.42 -17.14 -2.63
C HIS A 87 1.91 -16.96 -2.85
N GLN A 88 1.15 -16.73 -1.78
CA GLN A 88 -0.27 -16.38 -1.82
C GLN A 88 -0.52 -14.86 -1.70
N VAL A 89 0.50 -14.05 -1.41
CA VAL A 89 0.31 -12.62 -1.12
C VAL A 89 0.56 -11.75 -2.36
N LEU A 90 -0.32 -10.79 -2.60
CA LEU A 90 -0.07 -9.65 -3.50
C LEU A 90 0.16 -8.41 -2.62
N LEU A 91 1.35 -7.81 -2.67
CA LEU A 91 1.64 -6.60 -1.90
C LEU A 91 1.03 -5.37 -2.57
N GLY A 92 0.09 -4.71 -1.90
CA GLY A 92 -0.49 -3.46 -2.36
C GLY A 92 0.53 -2.33 -2.39
N VAL A 93 0.64 -1.63 -3.52
CA VAL A 93 1.54 -0.49 -3.72
C VAL A 93 0.74 0.73 -4.17
N PRO A 94 0.76 1.85 -3.42
CA PRO A 94 0.07 3.07 -3.82
C PRO A 94 0.86 3.82 -4.90
N TYR A 95 0.17 4.28 -5.94
CA TYR A 95 0.70 5.19 -6.97
C TYR A 95 0.27 6.63 -6.70
N TYR A 96 0.17 6.99 -5.42
CA TYR A 96 -0.24 8.32 -4.98
C TYR A 96 0.34 8.65 -3.60
N SER A 97 0.34 9.96 -3.31
CA SER A 97 0.51 10.50 -1.97
C SER A 97 -0.69 11.36 -1.56
N ARG A 98 -0.64 11.87 -0.33
CA ARG A 98 -1.60 12.82 0.22
C ARG A 98 -0.93 14.18 0.40
N ILE A 99 -1.56 15.21 -0.16
CA ILE A 99 -1.24 16.61 0.15
C ILE A 99 -2.09 17.00 1.36
N TRP A 100 -1.40 17.46 2.40
CA TRP A 100 -1.96 17.85 3.67
C TRP A 100 -2.04 19.37 3.78
N ASP A 101 -3.22 19.84 4.16
CA ASP A 101 -3.45 21.22 4.56
C ASP A 101 -3.37 21.30 6.09
N PRO A 102 -2.42 22.05 6.68
CA PRO A 102 -2.33 22.17 8.13
C PRO A 102 -3.61 22.75 8.77
N GLU A 103 -4.43 23.47 8.01
CA GLU A 103 -5.69 24.06 8.48
C GLU A 103 -6.89 23.11 8.33
N ASP A 104 -6.82 22.07 7.49
CA ASP A 104 -7.87 21.06 7.31
C ASP A 104 -7.30 19.65 7.07
N LEU A 105 -6.64 19.11 8.09
CA LEU A 105 -6.07 17.77 8.09
C LEU A 105 -7.10 16.64 7.87
N GLY A 106 -8.39 16.91 8.04
CA GLY A 106 -9.47 15.94 7.79
C GLY A 106 -9.81 15.75 6.31
N ARG A 107 -9.22 16.54 5.41
CA ARG A 107 -9.51 16.52 3.96
C ARG A 107 -8.25 16.54 3.09
N PRO A 108 -7.35 15.55 3.22
CA PRO A 108 -6.17 15.48 2.37
C PRO A 108 -6.55 15.33 0.90
N MET A 109 -5.79 16.00 0.03
CA MET A 109 -5.93 15.86 -1.42
C MET A 109 -5.08 14.70 -1.93
N THR A 110 -5.56 13.97 -2.92
CA THR A 110 -4.77 12.92 -3.57
C THR A 110 -3.88 13.51 -4.66
N ALA A 111 -2.59 13.20 -4.61
CA ALA A 111 -1.64 13.49 -5.69
C ALA A 111 -1.15 12.18 -6.31
N ARG A 112 -1.38 11.98 -7.62
CA ARG A 112 -0.84 10.84 -8.37
C ARG A 112 0.70 10.89 -8.42
N ILE A 113 1.35 9.75 -8.64
CA ILE A 113 2.82 9.65 -8.52
C ILE A 113 3.58 10.66 -9.37
N GLY A 114 3.18 10.89 -10.64
CA GLY A 114 3.83 11.90 -11.47
C GLY A 114 3.75 13.31 -10.88
N THR A 115 2.62 13.67 -10.27
CA THR A 115 2.46 14.95 -9.56
C THR A 115 3.26 15.00 -8.27
N VAL A 116 3.43 13.87 -7.57
CA VAL A 116 4.32 13.79 -6.39
C VAL A 116 5.76 14.06 -6.80
N VAL A 117 6.22 13.45 -7.90
CA VAL A 117 7.56 13.65 -8.47
C VAL A 117 7.77 15.12 -8.87
N ASP A 118 6.86 15.69 -9.66
CA ASP A 118 6.94 17.11 -10.09
C ASP A 118 7.05 18.07 -8.89
N LEU A 119 6.24 17.83 -7.84
CA LEU A 119 6.25 18.65 -6.64
C LEU A 119 7.54 18.45 -5.83
N ALA A 120 8.03 17.21 -5.71
CA ALA A 120 9.27 16.92 -4.98
C ALA A 120 10.52 17.50 -5.67
N GLU A 121 10.52 17.61 -6.99
CA GLU A 121 11.60 18.25 -7.76
C GLU A 121 11.55 19.79 -7.66
N SER A 122 10.35 20.35 -7.57
CA SER A 122 10.15 21.80 -7.60
C SER A 122 10.18 22.47 -6.22
N ASN A 123 10.22 21.69 -5.13
CA ASN A 123 10.09 22.21 -3.76
C ASN A 123 11.16 21.62 -2.83
N PRO A 124 11.46 22.29 -1.69
CA PRO A 124 12.40 21.76 -0.70
C PRO A 124 11.95 20.40 -0.13
N ARG A 125 12.90 19.48 -0.04
CA ARG A 125 12.76 18.17 0.60
C ARG A 125 13.48 18.18 1.95
N THR A 126 12.81 17.69 2.99
CA THR A 126 13.38 17.48 4.32
C THR A 126 13.16 16.03 4.73
N PHE A 127 14.24 15.29 4.99
CA PHE A 127 14.15 13.91 5.45
C PHE A 127 13.40 13.80 6.78
N ASP A 128 12.34 13.00 6.80
CA ASP A 128 11.58 12.70 8.02
C ASP A 128 12.04 11.36 8.60
N PRO A 129 12.87 11.36 9.66
CA PRO A 129 13.40 10.13 10.24
C PRO A 129 12.34 9.26 10.91
N ALA A 130 11.14 9.78 11.18
CA ALA A 130 10.05 8.98 11.74
C ALA A 130 9.51 7.98 10.71
N PHE A 131 9.58 8.32 9.42
CA PHE A 131 9.01 7.52 8.34
C PHE A 131 10.04 7.01 7.33
N GLY A 132 11.26 7.57 7.35
CA GLY A 132 12.29 7.26 6.36
C GLY A 132 11.95 7.78 4.96
N ILE A 133 11.07 8.79 4.87
CA ILE A 133 10.61 9.39 3.61
C ILE A 133 10.79 10.90 3.72
N ASP A 134 11.21 11.54 2.64
CA ASP A 134 11.28 13.00 2.60
C ASP A 134 9.89 13.62 2.64
N ARG A 135 9.74 14.64 3.49
CA ARG A 135 8.63 15.59 3.44
C ARG A 135 8.96 16.68 2.42
N VAL A 136 7.98 17.03 1.59
CA VAL A 136 8.03 18.13 0.63
C VAL A 136 7.13 19.25 1.12
N ASP A 137 7.70 20.43 1.33
CA ASP A 137 6.97 21.63 1.75
C ASP A 137 6.63 22.50 0.54
N LEU A 138 5.34 22.75 0.32
CA LEU A 138 4.86 23.54 -0.82
C LEU A 138 4.84 25.04 -0.49
N GLU A 139 4.98 25.89 -1.50
CA GLU A 139 5.00 27.36 -1.33
C GLU A 139 3.76 27.93 -0.62
N ASP A 140 2.62 27.26 -0.74
CA ASP A 140 1.35 27.68 -0.13
C ASP A 140 1.13 27.16 1.30
N GLY A 141 2.15 26.55 1.91
CA GLY A 141 2.15 26.05 3.29
C GLY A 141 1.59 24.64 3.45
N ARG A 142 1.09 24.02 2.38
CA ARG A 142 0.74 22.59 2.36
C ARG A 142 1.99 21.72 2.26
N TYR A 143 1.84 20.43 2.51
CA TYR A 143 2.97 19.49 2.44
C TYR A 143 2.52 18.08 2.05
N LEU A 144 3.46 17.27 1.58
CA LEU A 144 3.26 15.83 1.32
C LEU A 144 4.51 15.03 1.69
N TRP A 145 4.39 13.71 1.75
CA TRP A 145 5.55 12.81 1.77
C TRP A 145 5.83 12.32 0.35
N ALA A 146 7.11 12.31 -0.03
CA ALA A 146 7.60 11.97 -1.36
C ALA A 146 7.47 10.47 -1.66
N GLU A 147 6.24 9.99 -1.85
CA GLU A 147 5.93 8.67 -2.40
C GLU A 147 6.26 8.63 -3.91
N ASP A 148 7.53 8.88 -4.23
CA ASP A 148 8.08 9.02 -5.57
C ASP A 148 8.61 7.68 -6.12
N TYR A 149 9.25 7.73 -7.30
CA TYR A 149 9.78 6.54 -7.97
C TYR A 149 10.81 5.78 -7.13
N GLU A 150 11.61 6.46 -6.31
CA GLU A 150 12.62 5.82 -5.46
C GLU A 150 11.94 4.98 -4.35
N ASN A 151 10.95 5.58 -3.67
CA ASN A 151 10.19 4.90 -2.63
C ASN A 151 9.31 3.77 -3.20
N LEU A 152 8.73 3.96 -4.38
CA LEU A 152 7.99 2.92 -5.09
C LEU A 152 8.90 1.75 -5.48
N ALA A 153 10.07 2.02 -6.06
CA ALA A 153 11.04 0.98 -6.44
C ALA A 153 11.50 0.16 -5.21
N THR A 154 11.74 0.83 -4.08
CA THR A 154 12.10 0.18 -2.82
C THR A 154 11.03 -0.82 -2.37
N ARG A 155 9.74 -0.46 -2.46
CA ARG A 155 8.62 -1.36 -2.10
C ARG A 155 8.47 -2.54 -3.04
N ILE A 156 8.62 -2.30 -4.34
CA ILE A 156 8.51 -3.38 -5.35
C ILE A 156 9.66 -4.37 -5.17
N GLU A 157 10.89 -3.89 -4.97
CA GLU A 157 12.04 -4.75 -4.68
C GLU A 157 11.87 -5.51 -3.36
N PHE A 158 11.28 -4.88 -2.33
CA PHE A 158 10.93 -5.56 -1.09
C PHE A 158 9.91 -6.69 -1.31
N ALA A 159 8.88 -6.47 -2.13
CA ALA A 159 7.93 -7.52 -2.49
C ALA A 159 8.64 -8.70 -3.15
N ARG A 160 9.49 -8.42 -4.14
CA ARG A 160 10.28 -9.44 -4.85
C ARG A 160 11.16 -10.25 -3.89
N ARG A 161 11.91 -9.58 -3.01
CA ARG A 161 12.79 -10.23 -2.02
C ARG A 161 12.04 -11.02 -0.95
N SER A 162 10.80 -10.62 -0.65
CA SER A 162 9.93 -11.30 0.31
C SER A 162 9.32 -12.59 -0.26
N GLY A 163 9.52 -12.88 -1.55
CA GLY A 163 8.98 -14.07 -2.20
C GLY A 163 7.47 -14.07 -2.33
N VAL A 164 6.84 -12.88 -2.27
CA VAL A 164 5.39 -12.78 -2.46
C VAL A 164 5.00 -13.07 -3.90
N ALA A 165 3.73 -13.40 -4.15
CA ALA A 165 3.22 -13.70 -5.49
C ALA A 165 3.40 -12.55 -6.49
N GLY A 166 3.40 -11.31 -5.99
CA GLY A 166 3.58 -10.11 -6.79
C GLY A 166 3.09 -8.86 -6.06
N THR A 167 2.79 -7.82 -6.84
CA THR A 167 2.28 -6.54 -6.34
C THR A 167 0.90 -6.21 -6.91
N ALA A 168 0.06 -5.52 -6.14
CA ALA A 168 -1.22 -4.98 -6.58
C ALA A 168 -1.18 -3.45 -6.55
N ALA A 169 -1.50 -2.78 -7.66
CA ALA A 169 -1.37 -1.33 -7.77
C ALA A 169 -2.67 -0.60 -7.39
N TRP A 170 -2.58 0.41 -6.52
CA TRP A 170 -3.64 1.40 -6.34
C TRP A 170 -3.18 2.79 -6.81
N ARG A 171 -3.56 3.23 -8.01
CA ARG A 171 -4.43 2.55 -8.98
C ARG A 171 -4.03 2.89 -10.40
N LEU A 172 -4.54 2.10 -11.35
CA LEU A 172 -4.43 2.40 -12.77
C LEU A 172 -4.99 3.81 -13.09
N GLY A 173 -4.26 4.54 -13.93
CA GLY A 173 -4.48 5.94 -14.28
C GLY A 173 -3.75 6.93 -13.36
N PHE A 174 -3.11 6.46 -12.28
CA PHE A 174 -2.19 7.26 -11.46
C PHE A 174 -0.72 6.92 -11.73
N ASP A 175 -0.47 5.86 -12.48
CA ASP A 175 0.82 5.46 -13.01
C ASP A 175 1.37 6.42 -14.08
N THR A 176 2.65 6.25 -14.38
CA THR A 176 3.39 6.86 -15.47
C THR A 176 4.20 5.77 -16.18
N PRO A 177 4.78 6.02 -17.37
CA PRO A 177 5.66 5.05 -18.01
C PRO A 177 6.81 4.57 -17.12
N GLU A 178 7.40 5.47 -16.33
CA GLU A 178 8.51 5.16 -15.41
C GLU A 178 8.10 4.15 -14.32
N VAL A 179 6.84 4.18 -13.86
CA VAL A 179 6.32 3.16 -12.93
C VAL A 179 6.39 1.77 -13.56
N TRP A 180 6.03 1.64 -14.84
CA TRP A 180 6.06 0.36 -15.53
C TRP A 180 7.48 -0.10 -15.80
N GLU A 181 8.41 0.81 -16.11
CA GLU A 181 9.84 0.48 -16.21
C GLU A 181 10.38 -0.09 -14.89
N ILE A 182 9.99 0.48 -13.75
CA ILE A 182 10.37 -0.03 -12.42
C ILE A 182 9.77 -1.42 -12.16
N VAL A 183 8.49 -1.62 -12.51
CA VAL A 183 7.82 -2.92 -12.37
C VAL A 183 8.54 -3.97 -13.23
N GLU A 184 8.78 -3.68 -14.50
CA GLU A 184 9.44 -4.58 -15.45
C GLU A 184 10.86 -4.94 -15.01
N ALA A 185 11.62 -3.96 -14.51
CA ALA A 185 12.97 -4.19 -13.98
C ALA A 185 12.98 -5.10 -12.72
N SER A 186 11.85 -5.22 -12.04
CA SER A 186 11.69 -6.03 -10.83
C SER A 186 11.09 -7.41 -11.09
N LEU A 187 10.65 -7.70 -12.33
CA LEU A 187 10.18 -9.03 -12.71
C LEU A 187 11.38 -9.99 -12.87
N PRO A 188 11.22 -11.28 -12.48
CA PRO A 188 12.27 -12.28 -12.60
C PRO A 188 12.61 -12.68 -14.04
#